data_AF-A0A3C0SQ25-F1
#
_entry.id   AF-A0A3C0SQ25-F1
#
_cell.length_a   1.000
_cell.length_b   1.000
_cell.length_c   1.000
_cell.angle_alpha   90.00
_cell.angle_beta   90.00
_cell.angle_gamma   90.00
#
_symmetry.space_group_name_H-M   'P 1'
#
loop_
_entity.id
_entity.type
_entity.pdbx_description
1 polymer ?
#
loop_
_entity_poly.entity_id
_entity_poly.type
_entity_poly.pdbx_seq_one_letter_code
_entity_poly.pdbx_strand_id
1 'polypeptide(L)'
;MNITIDKKNGIPLYIQVKKQIMSLIKDGTLRVGSKMPTERELSQELVVSRNTISAAYNELEAKGVLKSIRGKGTFVAEEVVSWQSYDSRRKINKFVDLALEEALECGIDPDDFLDIVTNRVNEKKDVMNKVTSAFVECNIEQARMFSKEITSITNMNTIHFTLTDLEKMNDDTKDKLSTCEVIISPFNHVNDVYGFLTGFKKEILGVAVSPNLESIVRIARHPSGTKFTFICLSEEFIFKIKSALDNAGLGDLSVEYFSITDEGKLQDIIDKSEVLIVTPGRYKDVCKLNNDNKELIEFSYNLDSTSVKALKSKIVELKYQKN
;
A
#
# COMPACT_ATOMS: atom_id res chain seq x y z
N MET A 1 28.18 8.83 -1.84
CA MET A 1 26.86 8.20 -1.61
C MET A 1 26.18 9.10 -0.59
N ASN A 2 25.11 9.82 -0.92
CA ASN A 2 24.64 10.88 -0.02
C ASN A 2 23.78 10.29 1.12
N ILE A 3 24.41 10.03 2.27
CA ILE A 3 23.75 9.61 3.51
C ILE A 3 23.97 10.70 4.57
N THR A 4 22.90 11.12 5.24
CA THR A 4 22.91 12.22 6.23
C THR A 4 22.46 11.74 7.60
N ILE A 5 23.33 11.70 8.61
CA ILE A 5 23.00 11.15 9.93
C ILE A 5 22.66 12.25 10.94
N ASP A 6 21.53 12.11 11.64
CA ASP A 6 21.13 13.02 12.71
C ASP A 6 21.40 12.38 14.09
N LYS A 7 22.46 12.84 14.76
CA LYS A 7 22.87 12.33 16.07
C LYS A 7 21.95 12.76 17.22
N LYS A 8 21.03 13.71 17.00
CA LYS A 8 20.19 14.31 18.05
C LYS A 8 18.76 13.76 18.09
N ASN A 9 18.31 13.06 17.05
CA ASN A 9 16.92 12.61 16.89
C ASN A 9 16.55 11.33 17.71
N GLY A 10 17.34 10.93 18.70
CA GLY A 10 17.05 9.76 19.58
C GLY A 10 17.06 8.38 18.91
N ILE A 11 17.05 8.29 17.58
CA ILE A 11 17.10 7.04 16.82
C ILE A 11 18.55 6.50 16.80
N PRO A 12 18.80 5.22 17.15
CA PRO A 12 20.12 4.62 17.05
C PRO A 12 20.77 4.80 15.67
N LEU A 13 22.04 5.23 15.64
CA LEU A 13 22.73 5.63 14.40
C LEU A 13 22.78 4.52 13.35
N TYR A 14 22.93 3.26 13.76
CA TYR A 14 22.97 2.13 12.83
C TYR A 14 21.61 1.92 12.12
N ILE A 15 20.49 2.25 12.79
CA ILE A 15 19.14 2.21 12.20
C ILE A 15 19.00 3.30 11.15
N GLN A 16 19.56 4.49 11.41
CA GLN A 16 19.53 5.60 10.45
C GLN A 16 20.34 5.28 9.18
N VAL A 17 21.56 4.76 9.36
CA VAL A 17 22.42 4.29 8.25
C VAL A 17 21.69 3.23 7.43
N LYS A 18 21.13 2.20 8.09
CA LYS A 18 20.36 1.14 7.44
C LYS A 18 19.20 1.70 6.61
N LYS A 19 18.38 2.59 7.20
CA LYS A 19 17.21 3.16 6.52
C LYS A 19 17.60 3.94 5.27
N GLN A 20 18.70 4.68 5.30
CA GLN A 20 19.14 5.44 4.14
C GLN A 20 19.76 4.58 3.05
N ILE A 21 20.57 3.57 3.39
CA ILE A 21 21.03 2.59 2.40
C ILE A 21 19.83 1.93 1.73
N MET A 22 18.81 1.54 2.50
CA MET A 22 17.57 0.98 1.93
C MET A 22 16.82 2.00 1.05
N SER A 23 16.79 3.27 1.41
CA SER A 23 16.15 4.32 0.59
C SER A 23 16.87 4.47 -0.75
N LEU A 24 18.20 4.58 -0.71
CA LEU A 24 19.05 4.69 -1.90
C LEU A 24 18.94 3.48 -2.83
N ILE A 25 18.67 2.30 -2.28
CA ILE A 25 18.40 1.10 -3.11
C ILE A 25 16.99 1.19 -3.72
N LYS A 26 15.98 1.62 -2.95
CA LYS A 26 14.60 1.74 -3.41
C LYS A 26 14.41 2.80 -4.50
N ASP A 27 15.11 3.93 -4.37
CA ASP A 27 15.08 5.01 -5.36
C ASP A 27 15.99 4.74 -6.58
N GLY A 28 16.70 3.60 -6.59
CA GLY A 28 17.54 3.16 -7.70
C GLY A 28 18.91 3.82 -7.78
N THR A 29 19.27 4.70 -6.83
CA THR A 29 20.60 5.29 -6.72
C THR A 29 21.68 4.22 -6.50
N LEU A 30 21.38 3.24 -5.64
CA LEU A 30 22.18 2.03 -5.44
C LEU A 30 21.50 0.88 -6.18
N ARG A 31 22.03 0.54 -7.36
CA ARG A 31 21.53 -0.57 -8.17
C ARG A 31 21.98 -1.91 -7.59
N VAL A 32 21.21 -2.95 -7.87
CA VAL A 32 21.62 -4.33 -7.69
C VAL A 32 23.03 -4.58 -8.24
N GLY A 33 23.85 -5.32 -7.50
CA GLY A 33 25.25 -5.60 -7.85
C GLY A 33 26.22 -4.43 -7.56
N SER A 34 25.73 -3.26 -7.15
CA SER A 34 26.61 -2.15 -6.77
C SER A 34 27.47 -2.53 -5.58
N LYS A 35 28.76 -2.20 -5.67
CA LYS A 35 29.70 -2.39 -4.57
C LYS A 35 29.46 -1.33 -3.50
N MET A 36 29.26 -1.77 -2.27
CA MET A 36 29.16 -0.89 -1.11
C MET A 36 30.56 -0.39 -0.71
N PRO A 37 30.66 0.82 -0.14
CA PRO A 37 31.87 1.25 0.55
C PRO A 37 32.24 0.26 1.65
N THR A 38 33.53 0.16 1.98
CA THR A 38 33.96 -0.60 3.15
C THR A 38 33.44 0.05 4.43
N GLU A 39 33.33 -0.74 5.51
CA GLU A 39 32.93 -0.20 6.82
C GLU A 39 33.82 0.96 7.28
N ARG A 40 35.10 0.93 6.91
CA ARG A 40 36.07 2.00 7.20
C ARG A 40 35.77 3.27 6.42
N GLU A 41 35.54 3.16 5.11
CA GLU A 41 35.26 4.31 4.25
C GLU A 41 33.96 4.99 4.67
N LEU A 42 32.89 4.21 4.89
CA LEU A 42 31.60 4.77 5.27
C LEU A 42 31.61 5.36 6.69
N SER A 43 32.38 4.77 7.61
CA SER A 43 32.59 5.32 8.95
C SER A 43 33.25 6.71 8.89
N GLN A 44 34.20 6.91 7.98
CA GLN A 44 34.88 8.18 7.78
C GLN A 44 33.98 9.21 7.08
N GLU A 45 33.24 8.82 6.05
CA GLU A 45 32.30 9.68 5.32
C GLU A 45 31.20 10.23 6.24
N LEU A 46 30.64 9.38 7.12
CA LEU A 46 29.51 9.73 7.99
C LEU A 46 29.92 10.20 9.39
N VAL A 47 31.21 10.16 9.72
CA VAL A 47 31.75 10.50 11.05
C VAL A 47 31.00 9.73 12.17
N VAL A 48 30.87 8.42 11.99
CA VAL A 48 30.25 7.48 12.94
C VAL A 48 31.20 6.31 13.23
N SER A 49 31.01 5.60 14.35
CA SER A 49 31.88 4.49 14.71
C SER A 49 31.81 3.34 13.69
N ARG A 50 32.92 2.62 13.48
CA ARG A 50 32.92 1.42 12.61
C ARG A 50 31.92 0.36 13.10
N ASN A 51 31.79 0.18 14.41
CA ASN A 51 30.83 -0.76 14.98
C ASN A 51 29.38 -0.41 14.60
N THR A 52 29.06 0.88 14.48
CA THR A 52 27.76 1.35 14.00
C THR A 52 27.52 0.98 12.54
N ILE A 53 28.53 1.14 11.68
CA ILE A 53 28.43 0.74 10.28
C ILE A 53 28.33 -0.78 10.16
N SER A 54 29.17 -1.51 10.89
CA SER A 54 29.15 -2.97 10.91
C SER A 54 27.80 -3.52 11.37
N ALA A 55 27.21 -2.95 12.43
CA ALA A 55 25.86 -3.31 12.86
C ALA A 55 24.80 -3.06 11.77
N ALA A 56 24.89 -1.94 11.05
CA ALA A 56 23.98 -1.65 9.95
C ALA A 56 24.16 -2.64 8.78
N TYR A 57 25.41 -2.96 8.41
CA TYR A 57 25.74 -3.88 7.33
C TYR A 57 25.33 -5.31 7.67
N ASN A 58 25.62 -5.77 8.88
CA ASN A 58 25.21 -7.09 9.37
C ASN A 58 23.69 -7.24 9.38
N GLU A 59 22.94 -6.22 9.79
CA GLU A 59 21.47 -6.28 9.70
C GLU A 59 20.96 -6.30 8.26
N LEU A 60 21.60 -5.56 7.35
CA LEU A 60 21.25 -5.56 5.94
C LEU A 60 21.60 -6.91 5.28
N GLU A 61 22.72 -7.52 5.64
CA GLU A 61 23.15 -8.83 5.17
C GLU A 61 22.31 -9.96 5.77
N ALA A 62 21.92 -9.88 7.04
CA ALA A 62 20.96 -10.81 7.65
C ALA A 62 19.58 -10.74 6.99
N LYS A 63 19.19 -9.55 6.53
CA LYS A 63 18.01 -9.32 5.70
C LYS A 63 18.28 -9.57 4.22
N GLY A 64 19.44 -10.07 3.85
CA GLY A 64 19.93 -10.35 2.50
C GLY A 64 20.11 -9.14 1.57
N VAL A 65 19.69 -7.93 1.96
CA VAL A 65 19.83 -6.67 1.19
C VAL A 65 21.25 -6.46 0.68
N LEU A 66 22.24 -6.85 1.49
CA LEU A 66 23.64 -6.85 1.13
C LEU A 66 24.19 -8.29 1.13
N LYS A 67 25.23 -8.52 0.34
CA LYS A 67 25.97 -9.78 0.31
C LYS A 67 27.47 -9.50 0.39
N SER A 68 28.13 -10.05 1.41
CA SER A 68 29.58 -9.98 1.55
C SER A 68 30.24 -11.13 0.79
N ILE A 69 31.15 -10.80 -0.12
CA ILE A 69 31.96 -11.76 -0.86
C ILE A 69 33.40 -11.67 -0.33
N ARG A 70 33.88 -12.74 0.28
CA ARG A 70 35.22 -12.80 0.88
C ARG A 70 36.28 -12.36 -0.12
N GLY A 71 37.09 -11.38 0.25
CA GLY A 71 38.15 -10.81 -0.58
C GLY A 71 37.70 -9.88 -1.72
N LYS A 72 36.40 -9.72 -1.97
CA LYS A 72 35.87 -8.84 -3.04
C LYS A 72 35.08 -7.63 -2.50
N GLY A 73 34.52 -7.73 -1.30
CA GLY A 73 33.77 -6.67 -0.63
C GLY A 73 32.28 -7.00 -0.47
N THR A 74 31.49 -5.99 -0.11
CA THR A 74 30.04 -6.11 0.12
C THR A 74 29.28 -5.50 -1.05
N PHE A 75 28.22 -6.15 -1.52
CA PHE A 75 27.45 -5.73 -2.70
C PHE A 75 25.95 -5.71 -2.42
N VAL A 76 25.20 -4.86 -3.14
CA VAL A 76 23.73 -4.88 -3.13
C VAL A 76 23.23 -6.16 -3.78
N ALA A 77 22.41 -6.93 -3.08
CA ALA A 77 21.93 -8.22 -3.55
C ALA A 77 20.79 -8.11 -4.59
N GLU A 78 20.60 -9.18 -5.37
CA GLU A 78 19.82 -9.22 -6.61
C GLU A 78 18.29 -9.15 -6.44
N GLU A 79 17.77 -9.57 -5.28
CA GLU A 79 16.32 -9.59 -5.02
C GLU A 79 15.88 -8.53 -4.01
N VAL A 80 15.75 -7.27 -4.43
CA VAL A 80 15.25 -6.22 -3.51
C VAL A 80 13.76 -6.34 -3.18
N VAL A 81 13.00 -7.00 -4.06
CA VAL A 81 11.54 -7.11 -3.97
C VAL A 81 11.10 -8.23 -3.02
N SER A 82 12.00 -9.12 -2.57
CA SER A 82 11.67 -10.30 -1.75
C SER A 82 11.94 -10.15 -0.24
N TRP A 83 12.50 -9.04 0.23
CA TRP A 83 13.03 -8.94 1.61
C TRP A 83 12.00 -9.07 2.74
N GLN A 84 10.77 -8.60 2.55
CA GLN A 84 9.72 -8.78 3.57
C GLN A 84 9.08 -10.17 3.49
N SER A 85 9.00 -10.77 2.30
CA SER A 85 8.37 -12.07 2.08
C SER A 85 9.32 -13.23 2.44
N TYR A 86 10.63 -13.12 2.21
CA TYR A 86 11.61 -14.15 2.57
C TYR A 86 11.84 -14.26 4.08
N ASP A 87 11.94 -13.13 4.78
CA ASP A 87 12.08 -13.10 6.25
C ASP A 87 10.83 -13.66 6.94
N SER A 88 9.64 -13.31 6.43
CA SER A 88 8.38 -13.84 6.96
C SER A 88 8.24 -15.34 6.76
N ARG A 89 8.55 -15.87 5.57
CA ARG A 89 8.51 -17.31 5.30
C ARG A 89 9.48 -18.10 6.18
N ARG A 90 10.72 -17.62 6.33
CA ARG A 90 11.71 -18.28 7.19
C ARG A 90 11.28 -18.30 8.66
N LYS A 91 10.72 -17.19 9.16
CA LYS A 91 10.14 -17.13 10.51
C LYS A 91 9.00 -18.13 10.67
N ILE A 92 8.08 -18.17 9.71
CA ILE A 92 6.94 -19.11 9.72
C ILE A 92 7.42 -20.55 9.70
N ASN A 93 8.37 -20.91 8.82
CA ASN A 93 8.93 -22.26 8.77
C ASN A 93 9.53 -22.66 10.11
N LYS A 94 10.28 -21.77 10.77
CA LYS A 94 10.80 -22.06 12.12
C LYS A 94 9.68 -22.36 13.13
N PHE A 95 8.55 -21.65 13.06
CA PHE A 95 7.40 -21.96 13.93
C PHE A 95 6.73 -23.29 13.57
N VAL A 96 6.66 -23.63 12.28
CA VAL A 96 6.14 -24.92 11.82
C VAL A 96 7.05 -26.05 12.28
N ASP A 97 8.37 -25.90 12.15
CA ASP A 97 9.36 -26.87 12.59
C ASP A 97 9.23 -27.12 14.11
N LEU A 98 9.19 -26.06 14.91
CA LEU A 98 8.99 -26.15 16.37
C LEU A 98 7.65 -26.81 16.74
N ALA A 99 6.58 -26.50 16.01
CA ALA A 99 5.27 -27.09 16.28
C ALA A 99 5.21 -28.58 15.88
N LEU A 100 5.91 -28.97 14.81
CA LEU A 100 6.03 -30.37 14.40
C LEU A 100 6.90 -31.16 15.40
N GLU A 101 8.00 -30.59 15.87
CA GLU A 101 8.84 -31.19 16.93
C GLU A 101 8.01 -31.48 18.19
N GLU A 102 7.24 -30.50 18.68
CA GLU A 102 6.33 -30.68 19.83
C GLU A 102 5.25 -31.75 19.57
N ALA A 103 4.69 -31.77 18.35
CA ALA A 103 3.68 -32.76 17.97
C ALA A 103 4.26 -34.20 18.01
N LEU A 104 5.47 -34.38 17.46
CA LEU A 104 6.18 -35.66 17.48
C LEU A 104 6.52 -36.10 18.91
N GLU A 105 6.92 -35.17 19.79
CA GLU A 105 7.17 -35.46 21.23
C GLU A 105 5.89 -35.92 21.95
N CYS A 106 4.73 -35.42 21.52
CA CYS A 106 3.41 -35.84 22.03
C CYS A 106 2.89 -37.14 21.39
N GLY A 107 3.62 -37.74 20.45
CA GLY A 107 3.22 -38.95 19.74
C GLY A 107 2.23 -38.73 18.59
N ILE A 108 2.10 -37.49 18.11
CA ILE A 108 1.33 -37.14 16.91
C ILE A 108 2.23 -37.29 15.70
N ASP A 109 1.83 -38.09 14.71
CA ASP A 109 2.63 -38.26 13.49
C ASP A 109 2.49 -37.07 12.52
N PRO A 110 3.37 -36.95 11.50
CA PRO A 110 3.34 -35.82 10.57
C PRO A 110 2.03 -35.65 9.78
N ASP A 111 1.32 -36.74 9.47
CA ASP A 111 0.07 -36.69 8.72
C ASP A 111 -1.06 -36.16 9.65
N ASP A 112 -1.12 -36.65 10.90
CA ASP A 112 -2.05 -36.13 11.91
C ASP A 112 -1.78 -34.64 12.23
N PHE A 113 -0.51 -34.24 12.30
CA PHE A 113 -0.13 -32.83 12.46
C PHE A 113 -0.63 -31.96 11.30
N LEU A 114 -0.47 -32.44 10.06
CA LEU A 114 -0.94 -31.74 8.87
C LEU A 114 -2.47 -31.56 8.91
N ASP A 115 -3.22 -32.57 9.35
CA ASP A 115 -4.67 -32.49 9.51
C ASP A 115 -5.06 -31.45 10.56
N ILE A 116 -4.39 -31.42 11.72
CA ILE A 116 -4.61 -30.42 12.77
C ILE A 116 -4.38 -29.00 12.23
N VAL A 117 -3.25 -28.79 11.54
CA VAL A 117 -2.89 -27.48 10.96
C VAL A 117 -3.93 -27.07 9.91
N THR A 118 -4.30 -27.99 9.02
CA THR A 118 -5.27 -27.75 7.94
C THR A 118 -6.63 -27.36 8.52
N ASN A 119 -7.12 -28.10 9.51
CA ASN A 119 -8.37 -27.79 10.20
C ASN A 119 -8.31 -26.41 10.86
N ARG A 120 -7.23 -26.09 11.58
CA ARG A 120 -7.06 -24.78 12.22
C ARG A 120 -7.00 -23.63 11.22
N VAL A 121 -6.41 -23.84 10.04
CA VAL A 121 -6.39 -22.85 8.95
C VAL A 121 -7.79 -22.63 8.38
N ASN A 122 -8.56 -23.71 8.17
CA ASN A 122 -9.92 -23.62 7.65
C ASN A 122 -10.87 -22.93 8.63
N GLU A 123 -10.80 -23.27 9.93
CA GLU A 123 -11.54 -22.57 10.99
C GLU A 123 -11.28 -21.05 10.95
N LYS A 124 -10.01 -20.65 10.81
CA LYS A 124 -9.65 -19.22 10.72
C LYS A 124 -10.20 -18.55 9.46
N LYS A 125 -10.17 -19.23 8.31
CA LYS A 125 -10.74 -18.70 7.05
C LYS A 125 -12.25 -18.51 7.17
N ASP A 126 -12.95 -19.45 7.79
CA ASP A 126 -14.40 -19.36 7.98
C ASP A 126 -14.80 -18.23 8.90
N VAL A 127 -14.04 -18.00 9.98
CA VAL A 127 -14.23 -16.82 10.85
C VAL A 127 -14.04 -15.55 10.04
N MET A 128 -12.99 -15.45 9.22
CA MET A 128 -12.74 -14.27 8.39
C MET A 128 -13.85 -14.00 7.37
N ASN A 129 -14.39 -15.03 6.71
CA ASN A 129 -15.46 -14.90 5.72
C ASN A 129 -16.77 -14.39 6.33
N LYS A 130 -16.98 -14.62 7.63
CA LYS A 130 -18.17 -14.16 8.37
C LYS A 130 -18.06 -12.72 8.87
N VAL A 131 -16.87 -12.12 8.82
CA VAL A 131 -16.69 -10.72 9.23
C VAL A 131 -17.35 -9.82 8.20
N THR A 132 -18.30 -9.01 8.65
CA THR A 132 -18.83 -7.90 7.88
C THR A 132 -18.15 -6.63 8.32
N SER A 133 -17.59 -5.88 7.38
CA SER A 133 -16.94 -4.59 7.61
C SER A 133 -17.67 -3.48 6.87
N ALA A 134 -17.61 -2.26 7.39
CA ALA A 134 -18.01 -1.06 6.66
C ALA A 134 -16.77 -0.37 6.11
N PHE A 135 -16.81 0.09 4.87
CA PHE A 135 -15.83 1.01 4.32
C PHE A 135 -16.49 2.37 4.06
N VAL A 136 -15.93 3.44 4.61
CA VAL A 136 -16.50 4.79 4.53
C VAL A 136 -15.55 5.73 3.80
N GLU A 137 -16.08 6.45 2.81
CA GLU A 137 -15.33 7.44 2.01
C GLU A 137 -16.20 8.64 1.63
N CYS A 138 -15.61 9.80 1.29
CA CYS A 138 -16.40 10.96 0.85
C CYS A 138 -17.09 10.75 -0.52
N ASN A 139 -16.55 9.86 -1.35
CA ASN A 139 -16.97 9.64 -2.73
C ASN A 139 -17.49 8.21 -2.95
N ILE A 140 -18.68 8.09 -3.54
CA ILE A 140 -19.35 6.79 -3.74
C ILE A 140 -18.59 5.82 -4.66
N GLU A 141 -17.91 6.32 -5.69
CA GLU A 141 -17.16 5.48 -6.63
C GLU A 141 -15.92 4.89 -5.94
N GLN A 142 -15.18 5.71 -5.19
CA GLN A 142 -14.07 5.24 -4.36
C GLN A 142 -14.56 4.28 -3.27
N ALA A 143 -15.67 4.59 -2.60
CA ALA A 143 -16.25 3.72 -1.57
C ALA A 143 -16.53 2.31 -2.12
N ARG A 144 -17.14 2.23 -3.32
CA ARG A 144 -17.44 0.97 -4.01
C ARG A 144 -16.19 0.24 -4.50
N MET A 145 -15.21 0.98 -5.01
CA MET A 145 -13.97 0.39 -5.54
C MET A 145 -13.15 -0.21 -4.40
N PHE A 146 -12.90 0.57 -3.35
CA PHE A 146 -12.12 0.12 -2.19
C PHE A 146 -12.84 -0.96 -1.38
N SER A 147 -14.18 -0.94 -1.28
CA SER A 147 -14.90 -2.04 -0.63
C SER A 147 -14.72 -3.37 -1.37
N LYS A 148 -14.69 -3.36 -2.72
CA LYS A 148 -14.39 -4.55 -3.52
C LYS A 148 -12.95 -5.00 -3.36
N GLU A 149 -12.01 -4.06 -3.34
CA GLU A 149 -10.58 -4.35 -3.12
C GLU A 149 -10.35 -5.00 -1.74
N ILE A 150 -10.92 -4.43 -0.67
CA ILE A 150 -10.86 -5.01 0.69
C ILE A 150 -11.48 -6.40 0.69
N THR A 151 -12.68 -6.56 0.10
CA THR A 151 -13.34 -7.87 0.00
C THR A 151 -12.45 -8.89 -0.68
N SER A 152 -11.81 -8.54 -1.80
CA SER A 152 -10.94 -9.45 -2.55
C SER A 152 -9.63 -9.81 -1.81
N ILE A 153 -9.04 -8.88 -1.05
CA ILE A 153 -7.76 -9.09 -0.37
C ILE A 153 -7.97 -9.82 0.97
N THR A 154 -9.08 -9.51 1.66
CA THR A 154 -9.32 -9.95 3.03
C THR A 154 -10.34 -11.08 3.14
N ASN A 155 -11.11 -11.36 2.09
CA ASN A 155 -12.28 -12.25 2.07
C ASN A 155 -13.43 -11.83 3.01
N MET A 156 -13.41 -10.61 3.55
CA MET A 156 -14.50 -10.10 4.37
C MET A 156 -15.63 -9.56 3.51
N ASN A 157 -16.86 -9.65 4.00
CA ASN A 157 -17.98 -8.93 3.40
C ASN A 157 -17.83 -7.43 3.71
N THR A 158 -17.54 -6.60 2.71
CA THR A 158 -17.33 -5.15 2.92
C THR A 158 -18.49 -4.33 2.34
N ILE A 159 -19.29 -3.73 3.21
CA ILE A 159 -20.36 -2.79 2.86
C ILE A 159 -19.75 -1.40 2.68
N HIS A 160 -20.11 -0.68 1.62
CA HIS A 160 -19.63 0.67 1.37
C HIS A 160 -20.65 1.71 1.86
N PHE A 161 -20.14 2.81 2.41
CA PHE A 161 -20.91 3.99 2.80
C PHE A 161 -20.19 5.27 2.34
N THR A 162 -20.95 6.33 2.17
CA THR A 162 -20.41 7.68 2.06
C THR A 162 -20.46 8.41 3.40
N LEU A 163 -19.66 9.48 3.55
CA LEU A 163 -19.79 10.37 4.71
C LEU A 163 -21.22 10.93 4.85
N THR A 164 -21.88 11.24 3.72
CA THR A 164 -23.26 11.70 3.69
C THR A 164 -24.25 10.66 4.20
N ASP A 165 -24.00 9.36 3.98
CA ASP A 165 -24.84 8.29 4.51
C ASP A 165 -24.78 8.25 6.03
N LEU A 166 -23.57 8.38 6.59
CA LEU A 166 -23.34 8.44 8.04
C LEU A 166 -23.91 9.72 8.66
N GLU A 167 -23.79 10.86 7.99
CA GLU A 167 -24.35 12.12 8.45
C GLU A 167 -25.89 12.05 8.55
N LYS A 168 -26.53 11.49 7.52
CA LYS A 168 -28.00 11.34 7.49
C LYS A 168 -28.51 10.27 8.45
N MET A 169 -27.72 9.23 8.69
CA MET A 169 -28.00 8.11 9.62
C MET A 169 -29.45 7.58 9.48
N ASN A 170 -29.88 7.26 8.26
CA ASN A 170 -31.20 6.67 8.03
C ASN A 170 -31.28 5.23 8.59
N ASP A 171 -32.50 4.69 8.70
CA ASP A 171 -32.72 3.35 9.29
C ASP A 171 -31.94 2.25 8.57
N ASP A 172 -31.88 2.28 7.23
CA ASP A 172 -31.08 1.33 6.44
C ASP A 172 -29.57 1.41 6.75
N THR A 173 -29.03 2.61 6.89
CA THR A 173 -27.63 2.83 7.27
C THR A 173 -27.35 2.31 8.66
N LYS A 174 -28.25 2.60 9.61
CA LYS A 174 -28.15 2.13 10.99
C LYS A 174 -28.21 0.61 11.08
N ASP A 175 -29.13 -0.02 10.37
CA ASP A 175 -29.28 -1.47 10.33
C ASP A 175 -28.04 -2.13 9.75
N LYS A 176 -27.52 -1.64 8.62
CA LYS A 176 -26.29 -2.17 8.02
C LYS A 176 -25.08 -1.96 8.92
N LEU A 177 -24.90 -0.78 9.51
CA LEU A 177 -23.80 -0.51 10.47
C LEU A 177 -23.88 -1.39 11.72
N SER A 178 -25.09 -1.77 12.16
CA SER A 178 -25.27 -2.67 13.31
C SER A 178 -24.62 -4.04 13.07
N THR A 179 -24.73 -4.55 11.84
CA THR A 179 -24.15 -5.84 11.41
C THR A 179 -22.63 -5.77 11.17
N CYS A 180 -22.09 -4.58 10.92
CA CYS A 180 -20.66 -4.39 10.69
C CYS A 180 -19.89 -4.53 12.01
N GLU A 181 -18.82 -5.30 12.02
CA GLU A 181 -18.00 -5.55 13.21
C GLU A 181 -16.86 -4.55 13.35
N VAL A 182 -16.42 -4.01 12.21
CA VAL A 182 -15.35 -3.03 12.10
C VAL A 182 -15.70 -2.01 11.03
N ILE A 183 -15.28 -0.78 11.26
CA ILE A 183 -15.39 0.32 10.30
C ILE A 183 -13.99 0.63 9.77
N ILE A 184 -13.87 0.80 8.47
CA ILE A 184 -12.61 1.08 7.78
C ILE A 184 -12.81 2.39 7.01
N SER A 185 -11.83 3.27 7.06
CA SER A 185 -11.88 4.53 6.31
C SER A 185 -10.46 5.01 5.99
N PRO A 186 -10.25 5.79 4.92
CA PRO A 186 -8.98 6.45 4.70
C PRO A 186 -8.58 7.33 5.88
N PHE A 187 -7.27 7.42 6.17
CA PHE A 187 -6.77 8.14 7.34
C PHE A 187 -7.29 9.59 7.46
N ASN A 188 -7.49 10.26 6.33
CA ASN A 188 -8.00 11.64 6.27
C ASN A 188 -9.49 11.77 6.67
N HIS A 189 -10.23 10.67 6.80
CA HIS A 189 -11.66 10.65 7.18
C HIS A 189 -11.94 9.98 8.53
N VAL A 190 -10.94 9.36 9.17
CA VAL A 190 -11.12 8.63 10.43
C VAL A 190 -11.80 9.49 11.51
N ASN A 191 -11.42 10.76 11.63
CA ASN A 191 -12.01 11.67 12.63
C ASN A 191 -13.48 12.00 12.33
N ASP A 192 -13.81 12.23 11.06
CA ASP A 192 -15.19 12.52 10.64
C ASP A 192 -16.09 11.31 10.95
N VAL A 193 -15.63 10.12 10.55
CA VAL A 193 -16.31 8.85 10.81
C VAL A 193 -16.47 8.61 12.31
N TYR A 194 -15.45 8.89 13.11
CA TYR A 194 -15.54 8.80 14.57
C TYR A 194 -16.62 9.71 15.13
N GLY A 195 -16.71 10.95 14.64
CA GLY A 195 -17.74 11.91 15.03
C GLY A 195 -19.17 11.40 14.79
N PHE A 196 -19.43 10.86 13.59
CA PHE A 196 -20.74 10.31 13.24
C PHE A 196 -21.10 9.02 13.99
N LEU A 197 -20.10 8.25 14.41
CA LEU A 197 -20.28 6.94 15.03
C LEU A 197 -20.09 6.93 16.55
N THR A 198 -20.04 8.08 17.22
CA THR A 198 -19.90 8.17 18.69
C THR A 198 -20.89 7.31 19.48
N GLY A 199 -22.12 7.10 18.97
CA GLY A 199 -23.12 6.22 19.57
C GLY A 199 -22.93 4.71 19.30
N PHE A 200 -22.06 4.35 18.34
CA PHE A 200 -21.75 2.98 17.96
C PHE A 200 -20.42 2.59 18.57
N LYS A 201 -20.42 1.63 19.51
CA LYS A 201 -19.19 1.06 20.09
C LYS A 201 -18.50 0.13 19.07
N LYS A 202 -18.00 0.69 17.98
CA LYS A 202 -17.35 -0.02 16.87
C LYS A 202 -15.92 0.49 16.72
N GLU A 203 -15.00 -0.41 16.38
CA GLU A 203 -13.61 -0.05 16.11
C GLU A 203 -13.49 0.56 14.71
N ILE A 204 -12.71 1.64 14.59
CA ILE A 204 -12.46 2.35 13.34
C ILE A 204 -10.99 2.18 12.98
N LEU A 205 -10.74 1.58 11.81
CA LEU A 205 -9.40 1.31 11.30
C LEU A 205 -9.10 2.24 10.12
N GLY A 206 -7.98 2.95 10.22
CA GLY A 206 -7.47 3.80 9.15
C GLY A 206 -6.70 3.01 8.11
N VAL A 207 -6.91 3.32 6.82
CA VAL A 207 -6.08 2.82 5.72
C VAL A 207 -5.43 3.96 4.94
N ALA A 208 -4.21 3.73 4.47
CA ALA A 208 -3.57 4.64 3.53
C ALA A 208 -4.09 4.40 2.11
N VAL A 209 -4.31 5.49 1.39
CA VAL A 209 -4.70 5.51 -0.01
C VAL A 209 -3.57 6.17 -0.78
N SER A 210 -3.13 5.57 -1.88
CA SER A 210 -1.99 6.06 -2.65
C SER A 210 -2.28 6.02 -4.16
N PRO A 211 -1.75 6.97 -4.94
CA PRO A 211 -1.95 6.97 -6.38
C PRO A 211 -1.26 5.75 -7.01
N ASN A 212 -1.84 5.25 -8.10
CA ASN A 212 -1.27 4.12 -8.82
C ASN A 212 0.07 4.53 -9.46
N LEU A 213 1.16 3.90 -9.01
CA LEU A 213 2.52 4.20 -9.48
C LEU A 213 2.70 3.92 -10.98
N GLU A 214 2.02 2.90 -11.52
CA GLU A 214 2.10 2.59 -12.96
C GLU A 214 1.59 3.77 -13.80
N SER A 215 0.47 4.39 -13.38
CA SER A 215 -0.08 5.58 -14.03
C SER A 215 0.91 6.75 -13.98
N ILE A 216 1.53 6.99 -12.82
CA ILE A 216 2.54 8.04 -12.64
C ILE A 216 3.76 7.79 -13.54
N VAL A 217 4.27 6.55 -13.59
CA VAL A 217 5.44 6.17 -14.41
C VAL A 217 5.12 6.33 -15.89
N ARG A 218 3.93 5.95 -16.33
CA ARG A 218 3.48 6.15 -17.73
C ARG A 218 3.44 7.62 -18.10
N ILE A 219 2.89 8.48 -17.22
CA ILE A 219 2.89 9.94 -17.42
C ILE A 219 4.33 10.46 -17.50
N ALA A 220 5.19 10.08 -16.55
CA ALA A 220 6.58 10.56 -16.46
C ALA A 220 7.49 10.15 -17.63
N ARG A 221 7.14 9.08 -18.36
CA ARG A 221 7.91 8.59 -19.52
C ARG A 221 7.74 9.45 -20.77
N HIS A 222 6.76 10.34 -20.79
CA HIS A 222 6.51 11.20 -21.94
C HIS A 222 7.55 12.33 -22.06
N PRO A 223 7.82 12.81 -23.28
CA PRO A 223 8.73 13.93 -23.49
C PRO A 223 8.31 15.20 -22.75
N SER A 224 9.29 16.01 -22.36
CA SER A 224 9.02 17.35 -21.81
C SER A 224 8.23 18.19 -22.82
N GLY A 225 7.13 18.80 -22.37
CA GLY A 225 6.25 19.62 -23.20
C GLY A 225 5.03 18.89 -23.77
N THR A 226 4.87 17.57 -23.55
CA THR A 226 3.63 16.84 -23.85
C THR A 226 2.44 17.50 -23.14
N LYS A 227 1.34 17.69 -23.87
CA LYS A 227 0.10 18.22 -23.31
C LYS A 227 -0.80 17.07 -22.87
N PHE A 228 -1.08 17.03 -21.58
CA PHE A 228 -2.00 16.05 -21.01
C PHE A 228 -3.37 16.68 -20.82
N THR A 229 -4.38 15.86 -21.03
CA THR A 229 -5.76 16.22 -20.70
C THR A 229 -6.30 15.24 -19.69
N PHE A 230 -6.64 15.76 -18.51
CA PHE A 230 -7.23 14.99 -17.44
C PHE A 230 -8.75 15.10 -17.45
N ILE A 231 -9.45 13.97 -17.48
CA ILE A 231 -10.92 13.91 -17.52
C ILE A 231 -11.45 13.10 -16.34
N CYS A 232 -12.33 13.71 -15.55
CA CYS A 232 -12.94 13.07 -14.38
C CYS A 232 -14.39 13.54 -14.17
N LEU A 233 -15.01 13.02 -13.10
CA LEU A 233 -16.39 13.34 -12.71
C LEU A 233 -16.48 14.41 -11.60
N SER A 234 -15.38 14.73 -10.91
CA SER A 234 -15.42 15.50 -9.67
C SER A 234 -14.23 16.46 -9.57
N GLU A 235 -14.54 17.71 -9.26
CA GLU A 235 -13.53 18.75 -9.00
C GLU A 235 -12.65 18.43 -7.78
N GLU A 236 -13.19 17.80 -6.73
CA GLU A 236 -12.40 17.37 -5.57
C GLU A 236 -11.27 16.43 -5.99
N PHE A 237 -11.54 15.55 -6.96
CA PHE A 237 -10.56 14.60 -7.47
C PHE A 237 -9.44 15.28 -8.28
N ILE A 238 -9.73 16.41 -8.93
CA ILE A 238 -8.72 17.24 -9.61
C ILE A 238 -7.66 17.71 -8.61
N PHE A 239 -8.08 18.20 -7.43
CA PHE A 239 -7.15 18.64 -6.39
C PHE A 239 -6.27 17.48 -5.88
N LYS A 240 -6.86 16.30 -5.67
CA LYS A 240 -6.13 15.09 -5.26
C LYS A 240 -5.05 14.73 -6.28
N ILE A 241 -5.37 14.74 -7.58
CA ILE A 241 -4.39 14.39 -8.61
C ILE A 241 -3.29 15.42 -8.79
N LYS A 242 -3.62 16.73 -8.79
CA LYS A 242 -2.60 17.78 -8.80
C LYS A 242 -1.57 17.53 -7.70
N SER A 243 -2.06 17.32 -6.48
CA SER A 243 -1.23 17.00 -5.32
C SER A 243 -0.39 15.73 -5.51
N ALA A 244 -0.95 14.68 -6.13
CA ALA A 244 -0.23 13.44 -6.40
C ALA A 244 0.88 13.60 -7.44
N LEU A 245 0.64 14.36 -8.51
CA LEU A 245 1.63 14.66 -9.54
C LEU A 245 2.74 15.56 -8.96
N ASP A 246 2.38 16.59 -8.21
CA ASP A 246 3.34 17.48 -7.53
C ASP A 246 4.27 16.69 -6.60
N ASN A 247 3.70 15.83 -5.76
CA ASN A 247 4.47 14.97 -4.85
C ASN A 247 5.36 13.95 -5.59
N ALA A 248 5.01 13.59 -6.83
CA ALA A 248 5.82 12.74 -7.69
C ALA A 248 6.89 13.53 -8.48
N GLY A 249 7.01 14.85 -8.29
CA GLY A 249 7.93 15.71 -9.02
C GLY A 249 7.47 16.03 -10.45
N LEU A 250 6.17 15.90 -10.72
CA LEU A 250 5.54 16.10 -12.03
C LEU A 250 4.64 17.35 -12.06
N GLY A 251 4.85 18.31 -11.17
CA GLY A 251 4.02 19.51 -11.06
C GLY A 251 4.14 20.49 -12.23
N ASP A 252 5.25 20.45 -12.96
CA ASP A 252 5.50 21.32 -14.13
C ASP A 252 4.87 20.79 -15.43
N LEU A 253 4.12 19.68 -15.38
CA LEU A 253 3.46 19.13 -16.56
C LEU A 253 2.34 20.06 -17.05
N SER A 254 2.22 20.18 -18.37
CA SER A 254 1.11 20.90 -19.01
C SER A 254 -0.14 20.03 -18.98
N VAL A 255 -0.92 20.09 -17.89
CA VAL A 255 -2.16 19.33 -17.73
C VAL A 255 -3.38 20.25 -17.75
N GLU A 256 -4.29 20.03 -18.69
CA GLU A 256 -5.63 20.63 -18.67
C GLU A 256 -6.61 19.71 -17.94
N TYR A 257 -7.45 20.25 -17.05
CA TYR A 257 -8.34 19.45 -16.19
C TYR A 257 -9.80 19.73 -16.51
N PHE A 258 -10.57 18.67 -16.75
CA PHE A 258 -12.00 18.76 -17.08
C PHE A 258 -12.85 17.86 -16.17
N SER A 259 -13.91 18.45 -15.63
CA SER A 259 -15.00 17.78 -14.92
C SER A 259 -16.31 18.02 -15.69
N ILE A 260 -16.45 17.39 -16.86
CA ILE A 260 -17.56 17.62 -17.78
C ILE A 260 -18.38 16.34 -17.97
N THR A 261 -19.70 16.48 -17.88
CA THR A 261 -20.69 15.41 -18.09
C THR A 261 -21.32 15.40 -19.49
N ASP A 262 -21.28 16.54 -20.20
CA ASP A 262 -21.82 16.70 -21.56
C ASP A 262 -20.97 15.96 -22.60
N GLU A 263 -21.58 15.04 -23.36
CA GLU A 263 -20.87 14.20 -24.32
C GLU A 263 -20.34 14.97 -25.54
N GLY A 264 -21.06 15.98 -26.02
CA GLY A 264 -20.64 16.78 -27.18
C GLY A 264 -19.38 17.59 -26.89
N LYS A 265 -19.36 18.26 -25.73
CA LYS A 265 -18.17 18.98 -25.24
C LYS A 265 -17.01 18.04 -24.91
N LEU A 266 -17.32 16.83 -24.44
CA LEU A 266 -16.31 15.83 -24.12
C LEU A 266 -15.57 15.36 -25.39
N GLN A 267 -16.28 15.14 -26.50
CA GLN A 267 -15.66 14.80 -27.78
C GLN A 267 -14.69 15.89 -28.24
N ASP A 268 -15.11 17.16 -28.22
CA ASP A 268 -14.25 18.29 -28.62
C ASP A 268 -12.95 18.38 -27.81
N ILE A 269 -13.01 18.04 -26.52
CA ILE A 269 -11.84 18.01 -25.62
C ILE A 269 -10.93 16.85 -25.99
N ILE A 270 -11.50 15.66 -26.18
CA ILE A 270 -10.76 14.45 -26.58
C ILE A 270 -10.02 14.71 -27.90
N ASP A 271 -10.68 15.31 -28.89
CA ASP A 271 -10.12 15.58 -30.22
C ASP A 271 -8.94 16.57 -30.18
N LYS A 272 -8.92 17.51 -29.23
CA LYS A 272 -7.83 18.48 -29.04
C LYS A 272 -6.68 17.99 -28.16
N SER A 273 -6.85 16.84 -27.50
CA SER A 273 -5.87 16.31 -26.55
C SER A 273 -4.76 15.51 -27.25
N GLU A 274 -3.54 15.52 -26.69
CA GLU A 274 -2.45 14.63 -27.14
C GLU A 274 -2.48 13.30 -26.36
N VAL A 275 -2.46 13.39 -25.03
CA VAL A 275 -2.52 12.23 -24.13
C VAL A 275 -3.66 12.39 -23.14
N LEU A 276 -4.49 11.36 -23.00
CA LEU A 276 -5.66 11.37 -22.15
C LEU A 276 -5.35 10.67 -20.83
N ILE A 277 -5.60 11.35 -19.73
CA ILE A 277 -5.56 10.76 -18.39
C ILE A 277 -7.00 10.74 -17.86
N VAL A 278 -7.48 9.57 -17.41
CA VAL A 278 -8.88 9.38 -17.05
C VAL A 278 -9.05 8.64 -15.73
N THR A 279 -10.11 8.97 -14.99
CA THR A 279 -10.48 8.16 -13.82
C THR A 279 -11.20 6.88 -14.24
N PRO A 280 -11.17 5.81 -13.40
CA PRO A 280 -11.88 4.55 -13.69
C PRO A 280 -13.36 4.75 -14.05
N GLY A 281 -14.03 5.68 -13.35
CA GLY A 281 -15.44 6.02 -13.59
C GLY A 281 -15.72 6.66 -14.94
N ARG A 282 -14.71 7.21 -15.64
CA ARG A 282 -14.85 7.79 -16.98
C ARG A 282 -14.14 7.02 -18.08
N TYR A 283 -13.41 5.97 -17.73
CA TYR A 283 -12.62 5.20 -18.68
C TYR A 283 -13.47 4.71 -19.86
N LYS A 284 -14.64 4.11 -19.58
CA LYS A 284 -15.51 3.55 -20.64
C LYS A 284 -16.07 4.61 -21.57
N ASP A 285 -16.46 5.76 -21.04
CA ASP A 285 -17.06 6.84 -21.84
C ASP A 285 -16.01 7.48 -22.75
N VAL A 286 -14.84 7.80 -22.18
CA VAL A 286 -13.73 8.39 -22.94
C VAL A 286 -13.18 7.39 -23.96
N CYS A 287 -13.09 6.11 -23.62
CA CYS A 287 -12.63 5.07 -24.55
C CYS A 287 -13.56 4.92 -25.76
N LYS A 288 -14.89 5.11 -25.60
CA LYS A 288 -15.85 5.07 -26.72
C LYS A 288 -15.71 6.26 -27.65
N LEU A 289 -15.36 7.43 -27.12
CA LEU A 289 -15.25 8.68 -27.87
C LEU A 289 -13.84 8.90 -28.47
N ASN A 290 -12.84 8.15 -28.00
CA ASN A 290 -11.45 8.21 -28.46
C ASN A 290 -11.24 7.49 -29.82
N ASN A 291 -11.83 8.03 -30.89
CA ASN A 291 -11.78 7.43 -32.23
C ASN A 291 -10.38 7.39 -32.84
N ASP A 292 -9.49 8.31 -32.44
CA ASP A 292 -8.12 8.43 -32.95
C ASP A 292 -7.12 7.50 -32.25
N ASN A 293 -7.59 6.61 -31.35
CA ASN A 293 -6.74 5.71 -30.55
C ASN A 293 -5.61 6.44 -29.81
N LYS A 294 -5.89 7.64 -29.29
CA LYS A 294 -4.94 8.39 -28.46
C LYS A 294 -4.60 7.60 -27.22
N GLU A 295 -3.38 7.78 -26.69
CA GLU A 295 -3.00 7.07 -25.48
C GLU A 295 -3.93 7.45 -24.32
N LEU A 296 -4.48 6.40 -23.69
CA LEU A 296 -5.35 6.51 -22.53
C LEU A 296 -4.61 5.95 -21.30
N ILE A 297 -4.39 6.80 -20.32
CA ILE A 297 -3.78 6.46 -19.03
C ILE A 297 -4.88 6.50 -17.97
N GLU A 298 -5.27 5.33 -17.47
CA GLU A 298 -6.16 5.27 -16.30
C GLU A 298 -5.39 5.70 -15.06
N PHE A 299 -5.87 6.72 -14.36
CA PHE A 299 -5.32 7.19 -13.09
C PHE A 299 -6.29 6.87 -11.97
N SER A 300 -5.91 5.90 -11.15
CA SER A 300 -6.65 5.46 -9.97
C SER A 300 -5.82 5.67 -8.71
N TYR A 301 -6.52 5.65 -7.58
CA TYR A 301 -5.91 5.42 -6.28
C TYR A 301 -6.14 3.97 -5.89
N ASN A 302 -5.20 3.37 -5.18
CA ASN A 302 -5.31 2.04 -4.62
C ASN A 302 -5.13 2.12 -3.12
N LEU A 303 -5.71 1.15 -2.40
CA LEU A 303 -5.38 0.98 -1.00
C LEU A 303 -3.93 0.53 -0.85
N ASP A 304 -3.22 1.10 0.13
CA ASP A 304 -1.89 0.64 0.46
C ASP A 304 -1.94 -0.83 0.94
N SER A 305 -1.26 -1.70 0.20
CA SER A 305 -1.27 -3.15 0.46
C SER A 305 -0.77 -3.52 1.87
N THR A 306 0.09 -2.68 2.46
CA THR A 306 0.59 -2.90 3.83
C THR A 306 -0.51 -2.63 4.85
N SER A 307 -1.23 -1.51 4.68
CA SER A 307 -2.38 -1.13 5.49
C SER A 307 -3.49 -2.20 5.42
N VAL A 308 -3.83 -2.68 4.22
CA VAL A 308 -4.86 -3.72 4.05
C VAL A 308 -4.45 -5.05 4.69
N LYS A 309 -3.18 -5.45 4.57
CA LYS A 309 -2.68 -6.66 5.25
C LYS A 309 -2.74 -6.51 6.77
N ALA A 310 -2.47 -5.31 7.30
CA ALA A 310 -2.59 -5.03 8.73
C ALA A 310 -4.04 -5.17 9.23
N LEU A 311 -5.04 -4.78 8.42
CA LEU A 311 -6.46 -5.00 8.74
C LEU A 311 -6.74 -6.48 8.99
N LYS A 312 -6.26 -7.37 8.10
CA LYS A 312 -6.48 -8.82 8.23
C LYS A 312 -5.93 -9.35 9.55
N SER A 313 -4.73 -8.93 9.96
CA SER A 313 -4.16 -9.34 11.26
C SER A 313 -4.99 -8.83 12.43
N LYS A 314 -5.38 -7.55 12.39
CA LYS A 314 -6.12 -6.91 13.47
C LYS A 314 -7.49 -7.54 13.68
N ILE A 315 -8.18 -7.89 12.61
CA ILE A 315 -9.53 -8.47 12.66
C ILE A 315 -9.50 -9.90 13.22
N VAL A 316 -8.47 -10.68 12.89
CA VAL A 316 -8.24 -11.98 13.53
C VAL A 316 -8.06 -11.80 15.04
N GLU A 317 -7.23 -10.85 15.50
CA GLU A 317 -7.07 -10.57 16.93
C GLU A 317 -8.39 -10.23 17.63
N LEU A 318 -9.20 -9.34 17.04
CA LEU A 318 -10.47 -8.89 17.61
C LEU A 318 -11.50 -10.00 17.78
N LYS A 319 -11.48 -11.00 16.88
CA LYS A 319 -12.35 -12.18 16.99
C LYS A 319 -11.88 -13.15 18.06
N TYR A 320 -10.58 -13.36 18.18
CA TYR A 320 -10.02 -14.27 19.17
C TYR A 320 -10.03 -13.72 20.59
N GLN A 321 -10.06 -12.41 20.80
CA GLN A 321 -10.24 -11.82 22.14
C GLN A 321 -11.68 -11.90 22.66
N LYS A 322 -12.66 -12.21 21.80
CA LYS A 322 -14.08 -12.32 22.16
C LYS A 322 -14.54 -13.76 22.45
N ASN A 323 -13.70 -14.75 22.20
CA ASN A 323 -13.92 -16.17 22.51
C ASN A 323 -13.04 -16.58 23.70
#